data_AF-A0A497NU17-F1
#
_entry.id   AF-A0A497NU17-F1
#
_cell.length_a   1.000
_cell.length_b   1.000
_cell.length_c   1.000
_cell.angle_alpha   90.00
_cell.angle_beta   90.00
_cell.angle_gamma   90.00
#
_symmetry.space_group_name_H-M   'P 1'
#
loop_
_entity.id
_entity.type
_entity.pdbx_description
1 polymer ?
#
loop_
_entity_poly.entity_id
_entity_poly.type
_entity_poly.pdbx_seq_one_letter_code
_entity_poly.pdbx_strand_id
1 'polypeptide(L)' 'RLPNVCCVYDVTGLVDAIVIAKFKSREELSKFTKRLLALPYVERTNTHVVLTTVKEDFRLI' A
#
# COMPACT_ATOMS: atom_id res chain seq x y z
N ARG A 1 -5.33 -6.26 -11.85
CA ARG A 1 -4.58 -4.99 -11.67
C ARG A 1 -5.19 -4.24 -10.49
N LEU A 2 -4.40 -3.79 -9.50
CA LEU A 2 -4.91 -3.03 -8.35
C LEU A 2 -4.88 -1.53 -8.70
N PRO A 3 -6.01 -0.90 -9.03
CA PRO A 3 -6.02 0.46 -9.60
C PRO A 3 -5.54 1.55 -8.63
N ASN A 4 -5.65 1.27 -7.32
CA ASN A 4 -5.32 2.22 -6.26
C ASN A 4 -3.83 2.17 -5.88
N VAL A 5 -3.06 1.22 -6.43
CA VAL A 5 -1.65 1.02 -6.11
C VAL A 5 -0.80 1.86 -7.06
N CYS A 6 0.03 2.72 -6.47
CA CYS A 6 0.98 3.55 -7.18
C CYS A 6 2.28 2.78 -7.43
N CYS A 7 2.80 2.13 -6.38
CA CYS A 7 4.09 1.45 -6.40
C CYS A 7 4.07 0.21 -5.50
N VAL A 8 4.86 -0.79 -5.85
CA VAL A 8 5.13 -1.97 -5.03
C VAL A 8 6.63 -2.17 -5.00
N TYR A 9 7.19 -2.27 -3.80
CA TYR A 9 8.59 -2.50 -3.56
C TYR A 9 8.77 -3.84 -2.86
N ASP A 10 9.64 -4.67 -3.40
CA ASP A 10 10.22 -5.78 -2.66
C ASP A 10 11.37 -5.21 -1.82
N VAL A 11 11.36 -5.47 -0.52
CA VAL A 11 12.30 -4.86 0.42
C VAL A 11 12.85 -5.90 1.36
N THR A 12 14.12 -5.72 1.73
CA THR A 12 14.71 -6.46 2.85
C THR A 12 14.26 -5.85 4.17
N GLY A 13 14.10 -6.65 5.22
CA GLY A 13 13.88 -6.15 6.58
C GLY A 13 12.82 -6.95 7.33
N LEU A 14 12.04 -6.26 8.17
CA LEU A 14 10.98 -6.87 8.98
C LEU A 14 9.72 -7.21 8.18
N VAL A 15 9.56 -6.60 7.01
CA VAL A 15 8.49 -6.86 6.05
C VAL A 15 9.13 -7.16 4.71
N ASP A 16 8.45 -7.95 3.89
CA ASP A 16 8.97 -8.39 2.59
C ASP A 16 8.55 -7.44 1.46
N ALA A 17 7.46 -6.69 1.65
CA ALA A 17 6.97 -5.77 0.63
C ALA A 17 6.36 -4.49 1.22
N ILE A 18 6.55 -3.38 0.51
CA ILE A 18 5.90 -2.10 0.76
C ILE A 18 5.03 -1.73 -0.43
N VAL A 19 3.75 -1.44 -0.16
CA VAL A 19 2.78 -1.02 -1.17
C VAL A 19 2.36 0.42 -0.90
N ILE A 20 2.56 1.30 -1.88
CA ILE A 20 2.07 2.68 -1.84
C ILE A 20 0.75 2.74 -2.61
N ALA A 21 -0.31 3.18 -1.95
CA ALA A 21 -1.64 3.24 -2.54
C ALA A 21 -2.42 4.48 -2.09
N LYS A 22 -3.32 4.96 -2.95
CA LYS A 22 -4.15 6.15 -2.72
C LYS A 22 -5.63 5.80 -2.81
N PHE A 23 -6.42 6.40 -1.93
CA PHE A 23 -7.85 6.10 -1.76
C PHE A 23 -8.64 7.40 -1.67
N LYS A 24 -9.86 7.40 -2.20
CA LYS A 24 -10.76 8.57 -2.08
C LYS A 24 -11.48 8.59 -0.73
N SER A 25 -11.65 7.44 -0.09
CA SER A 25 -12.32 7.32 1.20
C SER A 25 -11.68 6.29 2.13
N ARG A 26 -12.04 6.37 3.42
CA ARG A 26 -11.60 5.43 4.45
C ARG A 26 -12.18 4.03 4.23
N GLU A 27 -13.38 3.93 3.67
CA GLU A 27 -14.04 2.67 3.33
C GLU A 27 -13.29 1.94 2.22
N GLU A 28 -12.80 2.66 1.21
CA GLU A 28 -11.95 2.08 0.15
C GLU A 28 -10.63 1.54 0.73
N LEU A 29 -9.98 2.29 1.61
CA LEU A 29 -8.78 1.84 2.32
C LEU A 29 -9.05 0.56 3.13
N SER A 30 -10.14 0.53 3.89
CA SER A 30 -10.53 -0.64 4.71
C SER A 30 -10.81 -1.88 3.85
N LYS A 31 -11.51 -1.72 2.73
CA LYS A 31 -11.73 -2.82 1.77
C LYS A 31 -10.41 -3.31 1.16
N PHE A 32 -9.49 -2.39 0.89
CA PHE A 32 -8.19 -2.72 0.33
C PHE A 32 -7.33 -3.55 1.30
N THR A 33 -7.19 -3.12 2.55
CA THR A 33 -6.37 -3.83 3.55
C THR A 33 -6.93 -5.22 3.85
N LYS A 34 -8.25 -5.36 3.98
CA LYS A 34 -8.91 -6.67 4.13
C LYS A 34 -8.65 -7.60 2.94
N ARG A 35 -8.70 -7.05 1.72
CA ARG A 35 -8.39 -7.83 0.51
C ARG A 35 -6.93 -8.28 0.48
N LEU A 36 -5.98 -7.41 0.87
CA LEU A 36 -4.57 -7.80 0.95
C LEU A 36 -4.36 -8.93 1.96
N LEU A 37 -4.96 -8.84 3.15
CA LEU A 37 -4.86 -9.89 4.16
C LEU A 37 -5.50 -11.22 3.73
N ALA A 38 -6.46 -11.18 2.81
CA ALA A 38 -7.07 -12.39 2.25
C ALA A 38 -6.24 -13.05 1.14
N LEU A 39 -5.15 -12.43 0.69
CA LEU A 39 -4.27 -13.04 -0.30
C LEU A 39 -3.51 -14.22 0.33
N PRO A 40 -3.34 -15.32 -0.42
CA PRO A 40 -2.48 -16.40 0.05
C PRO A 40 -1.07 -15.84 0.27
N TYR A 41 -0.43 -16.29 1.36
CA TYR A 41 0.92 -15.90 1.79
C TYR A 41 1.07 -14.49 2.39
N VAL A 42 -0.01 -13.71 2.53
CA VAL A 42 0.03 -12.47 3.31
C VAL A 42 -0.31 -12.78 4.77
N GLU A 43 0.72 -12.93 5.61
CA GLU A 43 0.55 -13.25 7.03
C GLU A 43 0.02 -12.07 7.84
N ARG A 44 0.52 -10.86 7.53
CA ARG A 44 0.20 -9.64 8.25
C ARG A 44 0.35 -8.42 7.36
N THR A 45 -0.38 -7.36 7.69
CA THR A 45 -0.23 -6.06 7.05
C THR A 45 -0.03 -4.98 8.12
N ASN A 46 0.90 -4.06 7.88
CA ASN A 46 1.09 -2.87 8.70
C ASN A 46 0.78 -1.63 7.86
N THR A 47 -0.29 -0.91 8.21
CA THR A 47 -0.80 0.22 7.43
C THR A 47 -0.36 1.53 8.05
N HIS A 48 0.43 2.30 7.31
CA HIS A 48 0.79 3.67 7.66
C HIS A 48 -0.03 4.65 6.82
N VAL A 49 -0.70 5.59 7.47
CA VAL A 49 -1.46 6.65 6.78
C VAL A 49 -0.58 7.89 6.68
N VAL A 50 -0.31 8.33 5.46
CA VAL A 50 0.44 9.57 5.20
C VAL A 50 -0.46 10.76 5.54
N LEU A 51 -0.05 11.58 6.50
CA LEU A 51 -0.77 12.79 6.91
C LEU A 51 -0.42 14.01 6.06
N THR A 52 0.82 14.08 5.57
CA THR A 52 1.31 15.18 4.74
C THR A 52 2.35 14.67 3.77
N THR A 53 2.17 14.97 2.48
CA THR A 53 3.13 14.64 1.43
C THR A 53 4.04 15.84 1.21
N VAL A 54 5.29 15.75 1.67
CA VAL A 54 6.29 16.83 1.48
C VAL A 54 6.88 16.78 0.06
N LYS A 55 7.11 15.58 -0.47
CA LYS A 55 7.67 15.37 -1.81
C LYS A 55 7.15 14.06 -2.38
N GLU A 56 6.62 14.11 -3.60
CA GLU A 56 6.17 12.94 -4.36
C GLU A 56 6.17 13.31 -5.85
N ASP A 57 6.89 12.55 -6.68
CA ASP A 57 6.94 12.76 -8.13
C ASP A 57 6.90 11.41 -8.85
N PHE A 58 5.75 11.11 -9.45
CA PHE A 58 5.52 9.84 -10.16
C PHE A 58 6.20 9.76 -11.53
N ARG A 59 6.90 10.80 -11.98
CA ARG A 59 7.66 10.78 -13.24
C ARG A 59 9.04 10.16 -13.07
N LEU A 60 9.52 10.05 -11.83
CA LEU A 60 10.76 9.36 -11.49
C LEU A 60 10.41 7.89 -11.24
N ILE A 61 10.85 7.01 -12.14
CA ILE A 61 10.65 5.56 -12.07
C ILE A 61 12.00 4.90 -11.79
#